data_AF-A0A847Z590-F1
#
_entry.id   AF-A0A847Z590-F1
#
_cell.length_a   1.000
_cell.length_b   1.000
_cell.length_c   1.000
_cell.angle_alpha   90.00
_cell.angle_beta   90.00
_cell.angle_gamma   90.00
#
_symmetry.space_group_name_H-M   'P 1'
#
loop_
_entity.id
_entity.type
_entity.pdbx_description
1 polymer ?
#
loop_
_entity_poly.entity_id
_entity_poly.type
_entity_poly.pdbx_seq_one_letter_code
_entity_poly.pdbx_strand_id
1 'polypeptide(L)'
;MNKEQMEFYLQANPFEQLSKIVYILLFDEITSLNIKPGTKINATQIAADLDISRTPVTDAIKMLNEIGFVETSPDKNGYYVSSLNRHDIFKLYAARSAIESKAAFLCAQFSKCPNIDEMEKLADEFEKSFEYKKYEIIKSIDIPFHQLIIQSCGNDYLQECYNILKKRLQRYQWFSIKFVQKDKNNPITSELISQHTAIVNAIKLHLPELAEKAMESHIQSCLNHTRYFTDKLDPFKQI
;
A
#
# COMPACT_ATOMS: atom_id res chain seq x y z
N MET A 1 -9.05 15.41 -15.24
CA MET A 1 -8.07 15.02 -16.28
C MET A 1 -8.51 15.59 -17.63
N ASN A 2 -7.61 16.23 -18.37
CA ASN A 2 -7.87 16.78 -19.71
C ASN A 2 -6.65 16.66 -20.63
N LYS A 3 -6.84 16.98 -21.92
CA LYS A 3 -5.80 16.93 -22.95
C LYS A 3 -4.56 17.76 -22.60
N GLU A 4 -4.72 18.98 -22.10
CA GLU A 4 -3.60 19.87 -21.74
C GLU A 4 -2.68 19.25 -20.67
N GLN A 5 -3.27 18.61 -19.65
CA GLN A 5 -2.49 17.91 -18.62
C GLN A 5 -1.69 16.75 -19.22
N MET A 6 -2.27 16.00 -20.14
CA MET A 6 -1.60 14.87 -20.80
C MET A 6 -0.46 15.34 -21.74
N GLU A 7 -0.68 16.42 -22.48
CA GLU A 7 0.33 17.05 -23.33
C GLU A 7 1.53 17.57 -22.52
N PHE A 8 1.28 18.15 -21.35
CA PHE A 8 2.34 18.56 -20.42
C PHE A 8 3.22 17.38 -20.00
N TYR A 9 2.61 16.24 -19.63
CA TYR A 9 3.37 15.03 -19.27
C TYR A 9 4.15 14.42 -20.45
N LEU A 10 3.55 14.43 -21.65
CA LEU A 10 4.22 13.98 -22.88
C LEU A 10 5.43 14.86 -23.21
N GLN A 11 5.31 16.17 -23.09
CA GLN A 11 6.44 17.10 -23.33
C GLN A 11 7.59 16.86 -22.36
N ALA A 12 7.28 16.59 -21.09
CA ALA A 12 8.30 16.25 -20.10
C ALA A 12 8.90 14.83 -20.29
N ASN A 13 8.17 13.92 -20.96
CA ASN A 13 8.56 12.52 -21.12
C ASN A 13 8.31 12.03 -22.57
N PRO A 14 9.05 12.55 -23.57
CA PRO A 14 8.71 12.39 -25.00
C PRO A 14 8.80 10.96 -25.53
N PHE A 15 9.47 10.06 -24.81
CA PHE A 15 9.63 8.65 -25.19
C PHE A 15 8.76 7.69 -24.36
N GLU A 16 7.94 8.21 -23.44
CA GLU A 16 7.11 7.36 -22.59
C GLU A 16 5.88 6.85 -23.33
N GLN A 17 5.47 5.61 -23.01
CA GLN A 17 4.29 5.03 -23.64
C GLN A 17 3.02 5.78 -23.21
N LEU A 18 2.15 6.10 -24.17
CA LEU A 18 0.90 6.84 -23.89
C LEU A 18 0.02 6.15 -22.84
N SER A 19 -0.05 4.82 -22.83
CA SER A 19 -0.76 4.05 -21.79
C SER A 19 -0.22 4.30 -20.38
N LYS A 20 1.10 4.48 -20.21
CA LYS A 20 1.69 4.81 -18.90
C LYS A 20 1.37 6.23 -18.46
N ILE A 21 1.30 7.18 -19.37
CA ILE A 21 0.90 8.55 -19.04
C ILE A 21 -0.57 8.57 -18.61
N VAL A 22 -1.45 7.88 -19.35
CA VAL A 22 -2.86 7.73 -18.96
C VAL A 22 -2.99 7.01 -17.61
N TYR A 23 -2.15 6.02 -17.34
CA TYR A 23 -2.08 5.35 -16.04
C TYR A 23 -1.75 6.33 -14.91
N ILE A 24 -0.72 7.18 -15.06
CA ILE A 24 -0.33 8.18 -14.05
C ILE A 24 -1.51 9.12 -13.77
N LEU A 25 -2.11 9.67 -14.81
CA LEU A 25 -3.21 10.62 -14.66
C LEU A 25 -4.44 9.98 -13.99
N LEU A 26 -4.84 8.78 -14.42
CA LEU A 26 -5.95 8.06 -13.79
C LEU A 26 -5.65 7.68 -12.33
N PHE A 27 -4.41 7.28 -12.05
CA PHE A 27 -3.96 6.98 -10.70
C PHE A 27 -4.08 8.21 -9.80
N ASP A 28 -3.66 9.38 -10.27
CA ASP A 28 -3.76 10.64 -9.54
C ASP A 28 -5.22 11.06 -9.28
N GLU A 29 -6.11 10.92 -10.27
CA GLU A 29 -7.54 11.21 -10.13
C GLU A 29 -8.23 10.28 -9.13
N ILE A 30 -7.86 8.99 -9.11
CA ILE A 30 -8.38 7.99 -8.16
C ILE A 30 -7.86 8.26 -6.75
N THR A 31 -6.54 8.44 -6.59
CA THR A 31 -5.92 8.63 -5.27
C THR A 31 -6.22 10.00 -4.65
N SER A 32 -6.59 10.99 -5.48
CA SER A 32 -7.10 12.28 -5.05
C SER A 32 -8.61 12.30 -4.79
N LEU A 33 -9.30 11.17 -5.01
CA LEU A 33 -10.75 11.00 -4.85
C LEU A 33 -11.61 11.85 -5.79
N ASN A 34 -11.05 12.38 -6.86
CA ASN A 34 -11.81 13.03 -7.93
C ASN A 34 -12.68 12.00 -8.67
N ILE A 35 -12.14 10.79 -8.88
CA ILE A 35 -12.91 9.61 -9.26
C ILE A 35 -13.12 8.78 -8.00
N LYS A 36 -14.36 8.80 -7.49
CA LYS A 36 -14.68 8.19 -6.19
C LYS A 36 -14.61 6.66 -6.25
N PRO A 37 -14.29 5.99 -5.12
CA PRO A 37 -14.44 4.55 -5.00
C PRO A 37 -15.84 4.06 -5.40
N GLY A 38 -15.92 2.90 -6.07
CA GLY A 38 -17.16 2.35 -6.63
C GLY A 38 -17.61 2.98 -7.96
N THR A 39 -16.95 4.05 -8.42
CA THR A 39 -17.28 4.69 -9.71
C THR A 39 -16.90 3.78 -10.88
N LYS A 40 -17.79 3.64 -11.86
CA LYS A 40 -17.51 2.92 -13.11
C LYS A 40 -16.56 3.73 -13.99
N ILE A 41 -15.48 3.12 -14.46
CA ILE A 41 -14.52 3.74 -15.36
C ILE A 41 -14.99 3.58 -16.81
N ASN A 42 -15.28 4.71 -17.47
CA ASN A 42 -15.69 4.73 -18.87
C ASN A 42 -14.49 5.05 -19.78
N ALA A 43 -13.86 4.00 -20.31
CA ALA A 43 -12.70 4.13 -21.20
C ALA A 43 -12.99 4.97 -22.46
N THR A 44 -14.22 4.92 -22.99
CA THR A 44 -14.60 5.69 -24.18
C THR A 44 -14.67 7.19 -23.87
N GLN A 45 -15.25 7.55 -22.72
CA GLN A 45 -15.31 8.94 -22.29
C GLN A 45 -13.91 9.50 -22.03
N ILE A 46 -13.08 8.76 -21.29
CA ILE A 46 -11.70 9.17 -20.99
C ILE A 46 -10.88 9.35 -22.29
N ALA A 47 -11.04 8.46 -23.26
CA ALA A 47 -10.37 8.58 -24.56
C ALA A 47 -10.79 9.85 -25.31
N ALA A 48 -12.08 10.20 -25.27
CA ALA A 48 -12.59 11.43 -25.86
C ALA A 48 -12.08 12.69 -25.14
N ASP A 49 -12.09 12.70 -23.81
CA ASP A 49 -11.62 13.83 -22.99
C ASP A 49 -10.12 14.13 -23.18
N LEU A 50 -9.36 13.08 -23.51
CA LEU A 50 -7.92 13.14 -23.76
C LEU A 50 -7.57 13.30 -25.25
N ASP A 51 -8.54 13.19 -26.17
CA ASP A 51 -8.33 13.20 -27.63
C ASP A 51 -7.35 12.10 -28.11
N ILE A 52 -7.53 10.88 -27.62
CA ILE A 52 -6.71 9.71 -27.97
C ILE A 52 -7.56 8.50 -28.32
N SER A 53 -6.92 7.44 -28.84
CA SER A 53 -7.62 6.17 -29.06
C SER A 53 -7.96 5.46 -27.75
N ARG A 54 -8.94 4.56 -27.79
CA ARG A 54 -9.40 3.81 -26.61
C ARG A 54 -8.38 2.81 -26.06
N THR A 55 -7.50 2.29 -26.90
CA THR A 55 -6.50 1.26 -26.55
C THR A 55 -5.58 1.65 -25.38
N PRO A 56 -4.84 2.79 -25.42
CA PRO A 56 -3.99 3.21 -24.31
C PRO A 56 -4.75 3.40 -23.00
N VAL A 57 -6.02 3.83 -23.06
CA VAL A 57 -6.88 3.96 -21.88
C VAL A 57 -7.21 2.59 -21.30
N THR A 58 -7.59 1.62 -22.13
CA THR A 58 -7.89 0.27 -21.64
C THR A 58 -6.66 -0.42 -21.05
N ASP A 59 -5.47 -0.17 -21.59
CA ASP A 59 -4.23 -0.73 -21.04
C ASP A 59 -3.86 -0.07 -19.71
N ALA A 60 -4.03 1.25 -19.59
CA ALA A 60 -3.88 1.95 -18.31
C ALA A 60 -4.83 1.40 -17.23
N ILE A 61 -6.09 1.14 -17.59
CA ILE A 61 -7.09 0.56 -16.68
C ILE A 61 -6.68 -0.85 -16.25
N LYS A 62 -6.15 -1.68 -17.15
CA LYS A 62 -5.63 -3.00 -16.80
C LYS A 62 -4.46 -2.90 -15.84
N MET A 63 -3.52 -1.98 -16.06
CA MET A 63 -2.41 -1.74 -15.13
C MET A 63 -2.92 -1.34 -13.74
N LEU A 64 -3.93 -0.47 -13.65
CA LEU A 64 -4.57 -0.09 -12.39
C LEU A 64 -5.29 -1.26 -11.71
N ASN A 65 -5.91 -2.14 -12.50
CA ASN A 65 -6.53 -3.37 -12.01
C ASN A 65 -5.47 -4.35 -11.49
N GLU A 66 -4.33 -4.45 -12.16
CA GLU A 66 -3.20 -5.27 -11.73
C GLU A 66 -2.65 -4.80 -10.38
N ILE A 67 -2.64 -3.51 -10.07
CA ILE A 67 -2.23 -3.00 -8.75
C ILE A 67 -3.41 -2.85 -7.76
N GLY A 68 -4.62 -3.23 -8.17
CA GLY A 68 -5.80 -3.32 -7.32
C GLY A 68 -6.52 -2.01 -7.03
N PHE A 69 -6.19 -0.90 -7.71
CA PHE A 69 -6.92 0.38 -7.58
C PHE A 69 -8.22 0.38 -8.40
N VAL A 70 -8.32 -0.56 -9.33
CA VAL A 70 -9.49 -0.84 -10.13
C VAL A 70 -9.85 -2.31 -9.95
N GLU A 71 -11.13 -2.64 -10.04
CA GLU A 71 -11.62 -4.00 -9.97
C GLU A 71 -12.73 -4.26 -10.99
N THR A 72 -12.85 -5.53 -11.37
CA THR A 72 -14.01 -6.05 -12.10
C THR A 72 -14.90 -6.83 -11.12
N SER A 73 -16.22 -6.72 -11.26
CA SER A 73 -17.17 -7.50 -10.47
C SER A 73 -17.84 -8.54 -11.36
N PRO A 74 -17.99 -9.81 -10.94
CA PRO A 74 -18.75 -10.81 -11.70
C PRO A 74 -20.19 -10.35 -11.98
N ASP A 75 -20.76 -9.58 -11.07
CA ASP A 75 -22.15 -9.12 -11.13
C ASP A 75 -22.31 -7.80 -11.91
N LYS A 76 -21.21 -7.15 -12.30
CA LYS A 76 -21.23 -5.84 -12.99
C LYS A 76 -20.25 -5.81 -14.15
N ASN A 77 -20.77 -5.53 -15.35
CA ASN A 77 -19.92 -5.40 -16.53
C ASN A 77 -19.07 -4.12 -16.50
N GLY A 78 -17.74 -4.28 -16.59
CA GLY A 78 -16.76 -3.20 -16.73
C GLY A 78 -15.80 -3.09 -15.56
N TYR A 79 -15.03 -2.00 -15.56
CA TYR A 79 -14.05 -1.68 -14.53
C TYR A 79 -14.59 -0.61 -13.58
N TYR A 80 -14.31 -0.76 -12.30
CA TYR A 80 -14.76 0.13 -11.23
C TYR A 80 -13.57 0.53 -10.36
N VAL A 81 -13.54 1.76 -9.86
CA VAL A 81 -12.56 2.14 -8.84
C VAL A 81 -12.81 1.29 -7.60
N SER A 82 -11.78 0.62 -7.10
CA SER A 82 -11.92 -0.27 -5.94
C SER A 82 -12.35 0.50 -4.69
N SER A 83 -13.29 -0.10 -3.95
CA SER A 83 -13.77 0.44 -2.67
C SER A 83 -12.96 -0.05 -1.48
N LEU A 84 -12.86 0.79 -0.44
CA LEU A 84 -12.36 0.37 0.86
C LEU A 84 -13.51 -0.25 1.66
N ASN A 85 -13.29 -1.45 2.19
CA ASN A 85 -14.28 -2.14 3.01
C ASN A 85 -13.75 -2.40 4.41
N ARG A 86 -14.46 -1.88 5.42
CA ARG A 86 -14.06 -2.01 6.83
C ARG A 86 -14.02 -3.46 7.28
N HIS A 87 -14.90 -4.33 6.80
CA HIS A 87 -14.85 -5.75 7.16
C HIS A 87 -13.71 -6.48 6.46
N ASP A 88 -13.36 -6.06 5.24
CA ASP A 88 -12.23 -6.62 4.50
C ASP A 88 -10.89 -6.26 5.17
N ILE A 89 -10.76 -5.07 5.76
CA ILE A 89 -9.51 -4.70 6.47
C ILE A 89 -9.19 -5.64 7.64
N PHE A 90 -10.20 -6.10 8.39
CA PHE A 90 -9.97 -7.05 9.50
C PHE A 90 -9.48 -8.40 8.99
N LYS A 91 -10.09 -8.90 7.90
CA LYS A 91 -9.68 -10.17 7.27
C LYS A 91 -8.26 -10.05 6.72
N LEU A 92 -7.96 -8.93 6.07
CA LEU A 92 -6.65 -8.65 5.51
C LEU A 92 -5.58 -8.60 6.61
N TYR A 93 -5.80 -7.84 7.68
CA TYR A 93 -4.84 -7.71 8.79
C TYR A 93 -4.68 -9.00 9.60
N ALA A 94 -5.71 -9.83 9.72
CA ALA A 94 -5.57 -11.17 10.30
C ALA A 94 -4.66 -12.06 9.43
N ALA A 95 -4.84 -12.05 8.10
CA ALA A 95 -3.99 -12.79 7.18
C ALA A 95 -2.54 -12.25 7.17
N ARG A 96 -2.37 -10.93 7.19
CA ARG A 96 -1.07 -10.26 7.38
C ARG A 96 -0.36 -10.79 8.62
N SER A 97 -1.04 -10.73 9.76
CA SER A 97 -0.46 -11.15 11.04
C SER A 97 0.04 -12.58 10.95
N ALA A 98 -0.76 -13.51 10.42
CA ALA A 98 -0.38 -14.91 10.29
C ALA A 98 0.84 -15.16 9.38
N ILE A 99 0.99 -14.37 8.31
CA ILE A 99 2.05 -14.54 7.31
C ILE A 99 3.32 -13.80 7.77
N GLU A 100 3.20 -12.51 8.08
CA GLU A 100 4.32 -11.63 8.40
C GLU A 100 4.97 -12.02 9.74
N SER A 101 4.18 -12.41 10.77
CA SER A 101 4.76 -12.85 12.04
C SER A 101 5.54 -14.14 11.88
N LYS A 102 5.01 -15.09 11.10
CA LYS A 102 5.71 -16.35 10.86
C LYS A 102 6.97 -16.15 10.04
N ALA A 103 6.97 -15.23 9.09
CA ALA A 103 8.18 -14.87 8.36
C ALA A 103 9.24 -14.23 9.26
N ALA A 104 8.86 -13.35 10.19
CA ALA A 104 9.78 -12.77 11.17
C ALA A 104 10.38 -13.85 12.09
N PHE A 105 9.55 -14.79 12.56
CA PHE A 105 10.00 -15.97 13.31
C PHE A 105 11.07 -16.75 12.52
N LEU A 106 10.80 -17.09 11.26
CA LEU A 106 11.72 -17.86 10.41
C LEU A 106 13.02 -17.10 10.14
N CYS A 107 12.95 -15.78 9.90
CA CYS A 107 14.12 -14.94 9.74
C CYS A 107 15.06 -15.02 10.95
N ALA A 108 14.49 -14.99 12.16
CA ALA A 108 15.25 -15.07 13.40
C ALA A 108 15.89 -16.46 13.66
N GLN A 109 15.44 -17.51 12.98
CA GLN A 109 16.05 -18.85 13.10
C GLN A 109 17.37 -18.98 12.33
N PHE A 110 17.62 -18.11 11.34
CA PHE A 110 18.90 -18.12 10.63
C PHE A 110 20.02 -17.59 11.52
N SER A 111 21.18 -18.25 11.51
CA SER A 111 22.41 -17.74 12.14
C SER A 111 22.89 -16.43 11.51
N LYS A 112 22.52 -16.19 10.25
CA LYS A 112 22.63 -14.89 9.58
C LYS A 112 21.44 -14.71 8.65
N CYS A 113 20.46 -13.92 9.08
CA CYS A 113 19.32 -13.57 8.23
C CYS A 113 19.82 -12.79 7.00
N PRO A 114 19.38 -13.15 5.77
CA PRO A 114 19.64 -12.34 4.59
C PRO A 114 19.11 -10.91 4.76
N ASN A 115 19.82 -9.93 4.19
CA ASN A 115 19.39 -8.53 4.11
C ASN A 115 19.14 -7.81 5.45
N ILE A 116 19.65 -8.33 6.57
CA ILE A 116 19.44 -7.72 7.90
C ILE A 116 19.86 -6.24 7.96
N ASP A 117 20.98 -5.88 7.30
CA ASP A 117 21.48 -4.50 7.27
C ASP A 117 20.50 -3.55 6.55
N GLU A 118 19.83 -4.02 5.48
CA GLU A 118 18.83 -3.23 4.77
C GLU A 118 17.51 -3.15 5.57
N MET A 119 17.17 -4.18 6.33
CA MET A 119 16.03 -4.12 7.27
C MET A 119 16.27 -3.08 8.37
N GLU A 120 17.48 -3.03 8.95
CA GLU A 120 17.89 -2.01 9.92
C GLU A 120 17.78 -0.61 9.33
N LYS A 121 18.30 -0.41 8.12
CA LYS A 121 18.21 0.87 7.42
C LYS A 121 16.76 1.31 7.18
N LEU A 122 15.89 0.42 6.72
CA LEU A 122 14.47 0.75 6.51
C LEU A 122 13.75 1.07 7.82
N ALA A 123 14.06 0.36 8.91
CA ALA A 123 13.52 0.68 10.25
C ALA A 123 13.96 2.08 10.72
N ASP A 124 15.25 2.41 10.58
CA ASP A 124 15.79 3.73 10.91
C ASP A 124 15.18 4.85 10.05
N GLU A 125 15.00 4.61 8.75
CA GLU A 125 14.36 5.56 7.84
C GLU A 125 12.88 5.77 8.20
N PHE A 126 12.18 4.73 8.62
CA PHE A 126 10.80 4.82 9.10
C PHE A 126 10.73 5.73 10.32
N GLU A 127 11.55 5.49 11.35
CA GLU A 127 11.59 6.31 12.56
C GLU A 127 11.90 7.79 12.25
N LYS A 128 12.93 8.05 11.44
CA LYS A 128 13.30 9.41 11.00
C LYS A 128 12.19 10.09 10.21
N SER A 129 11.37 9.35 9.46
CA SER A 129 10.27 9.95 8.69
C SER A 129 9.23 10.62 9.60
N PHE A 130 9.01 10.09 10.81
CA PHE A 130 8.14 10.70 11.81
C PHE A 130 8.81 11.90 12.48
N GLU A 131 10.10 11.81 12.80
CA GLU A 131 10.89 12.91 13.39
C GLU A 131 10.88 14.16 12.49
N TYR A 132 11.19 13.98 11.20
CA TYR A 132 11.23 15.07 10.22
C TYR A 132 9.87 15.40 9.59
N LYS A 133 8.78 14.78 10.05
CA LYS A 133 7.41 14.98 9.54
C LYS A 133 7.27 14.73 8.02
N LYS A 134 8.09 13.83 7.48
CA LYS A 134 8.07 13.42 6.07
C LYS A 134 7.12 12.23 5.89
N TYR A 135 5.85 12.40 6.23
CA TYR A 135 4.90 11.29 6.20
C TYR A 135 4.64 10.72 4.78
N GLU A 136 4.92 11.51 3.75
CA GLU A 136 4.75 11.13 2.35
C GLU A 136 5.66 9.98 1.91
N ILE A 137 6.83 9.82 2.56
CA ILE A 137 7.81 8.77 2.23
C ILE A 137 7.58 7.48 3.02
N ILE A 138 6.66 7.47 4.01
CA ILE A 138 6.36 6.26 4.80
C ILE A 138 5.92 5.11 3.90
N LYS A 139 5.13 5.40 2.86
CA LYS A 139 4.65 4.38 1.90
C LYS A 139 5.80 3.69 1.14
N SER A 140 6.88 4.43 0.88
CA SER A 140 8.07 3.90 0.21
C SER A 140 9.02 3.19 1.18
N ILE A 141 8.69 3.09 2.48
CA ILE A 141 9.50 2.45 3.50
C ILE A 141 8.77 1.22 4.08
N ASP A 142 7.53 1.39 4.53
CA ASP A 142 6.79 0.36 5.29
C ASP A 142 6.52 -0.92 4.47
N ILE A 143 6.01 -0.80 3.24
CA ILE A 143 5.77 -1.98 2.40
C ILE A 143 7.08 -2.68 2.01
N PRO A 144 8.13 -1.96 1.59
CA PRO A 144 9.45 -2.57 1.38
C PRO A 144 10.02 -3.27 2.61
N PHE A 145 9.86 -2.70 3.81
CA PHE A 145 10.31 -3.33 5.06
C PHE A 145 9.66 -4.71 5.28
N HIS A 146 8.33 -4.76 5.23
CA HIS A 146 7.58 -6.02 5.37
C HIS A 146 7.92 -7.02 4.27
N GLN A 147 7.99 -6.55 3.02
CA GLN A 147 8.36 -7.39 1.89
C GLN A 147 9.77 -7.99 2.05
N LEU A 148 10.73 -7.23 2.59
CA LEU A 148 12.09 -7.70 2.77
C LEU A 148 12.18 -8.83 3.80
N ILE A 149 11.42 -8.74 4.90
CA ILE A 149 11.30 -9.83 5.89
C ILE A 149 10.69 -11.08 5.22
N ILE A 150 9.60 -10.91 4.49
CA ILE A 150 8.94 -12.01 3.76
C ILE A 150 9.91 -12.69 2.77
N GLN A 151 10.69 -11.92 2.01
CA GLN A 151 11.66 -12.46 1.06
C GLN A 151 12.85 -13.15 1.73
N SER A 152 13.21 -12.71 2.92
CA SER A 152 14.37 -13.24 3.66
C SER A 152 14.03 -14.44 4.53
N CYS A 153 12.75 -14.80 4.68
CA CYS A 153 12.29 -15.88 5.56
C CYS A 153 12.54 -17.30 5.01
N GLY A 154 12.96 -17.43 3.75
CA GLY A 154 13.27 -18.72 3.12
C GLY A 154 12.06 -19.63 2.89
N ASN A 155 10.84 -19.09 2.92
CA ASN A 155 9.61 -19.85 2.66
C ASN A 155 8.84 -19.27 1.47
N ASP A 156 8.93 -19.93 0.32
CA ASP A 156 8.33 -19.48 -0.93
C ASP A 156 6.79 -19.42 -0.85
N TYR A 157 6.15 -20.31 -0.08
CA TYR A 157 4.71 -20.26 0.10
C TYR A 157 4.25 -19.02 0.86
N LEU A 158 5.00 -18.59 1.89
CA LEU A 158 4.71 -17.33 2.58
C LEU A 158 4.88 -16.12 1.66
N GLN A 159 5.91 -16.15 0.79
CA GLN A 159 6.11 -15.11 -0.22
C GLN A 159 4.95 -15.05 -1.22
N GLU A 160 4.52 -16.20 -1.75
CA GLU A 160 3.37 -16.29 -2.65
C GLU A 160 2.08 -15.77 -1.98
N CYS A 161 1.80 -16.22 -0.75
CA CYS A 161 0.64 -15.75 0.01
C CYS A 161 0.69 -14.24 0.24
N TYR A 162 1.84 -13.69 0.65
CA TYR A 162 2.00 -12.25 0.86
C TYR A 162 1.80 -11.46 -0.44
N ASN A 163 2.32 -11.95 -1.57
CA ASN A 163 2.20 -11.29 -2.87
C ASN A 163 0.74 -11.15 -3.32
N ILE A 164 -0.14 -12.10 -2.96
CA ILE A 164 -1.58 -12.01 -3.20
C ILE A 164 -2.18 -10.83 -2.41
N LEU A 165 -1.74 -10.61 -1.17
CA LEU A 165 -2.24 -9.56 -0.29
C LEU A 165 -1.67 -8.18 -0.62
N LYS A 166 -0.42 -8.13 -1.13
CA LYS A 166 0.36 -6.91 -1.35
C LYS A 166 -0.41 -5.80 -2.08
N LYS A 167 -1.13 -6.14 -3.15
CA LYS A 167 -1.93 -5.18 -3.93
C LYS A 167 -3.01 -4.50 -3.08
N ARG A 168 -3.70 -5.29 -2.25
CA ARG A 168 -4.70 -4.76 -1.31
C ARG A 168 -4.03 -3.88 -0.25
N LEU A 169 -2.87 -4.29 0.26
CA LEU A 169 -2.10 -3.50 1.24
C LEU A 169 -1.68 -2.14 0.69
N GLN A 170 -1.11 -2.12 -0.51
CA GLN A 170 -0.71 -0.89 -1.21
C GLN A 170 -1.89 0.06 -1.37
N ARG A 171 -3.05 -0.47 -1.79
CA ARG A 171 -4.28 0.31 -1.90
C ARG A 171 -4.73 0.88 -0.55
N TYR A 172 -4.83 0.05 0.49
CA TYR A 172 -5.24 0.49 1.82
C TYR A 172 -4.30 1.55 2.38
N GLN A 173 -3.00 1.35 2.26
CA GLN A 173 -1.99 2.32 2.72
C GLN A 173 -2.14 3.66 1.98
N TRP A 174 -2.28 3.64 0.65
CA TRP A 174 -2.46 4.84 -0.17
C TRP A 174 -3.70 5.66 0.23
N PHE A 175 -4.85 5.00 0.34
CA PHE A 175 -6.07 5.70 0.72
C PHE A 175 -6.01 6.15 2.18
N SER A 176 -5.58 5.29 3.12
CA SER A 176 -5.54 5.62 4.55
C SER A 176 -4.69 6.85 4.87
N ILE A 177 -3.58 7.06 4.15
CA ILE A 177 -2.68 8.20 4.36
C ILE A 177 -3.43 9.54 4.23
N LYS A 178 -4.35 9.68 3.27
CA LYS A 178 -5.14 10.91 3.07
C LYS A 178 -6.07 11.22 4.26
N PHE A 179 -6.49 10.20 5.00
CA PHE A 179 -7.42 10.34 6.13
C PHE A 179 -6.68 10.42 7.46
N VAL A 180 -5.62 9.63 7.64
CA VAL A 180 -4.89 9.50 8.90
C VAL A 180 -3.87 10.63 9.11
N GLN A 181 -3.20 11.13 8.05
CA GLN A 181 -2.21 12.22 8.19
C GLN A 181 -2.82 13.56 8.67
N LYS A 182 -4.15 13.73 8.58
CA LYS A 182 -4.79 14.98 9.01
C LYS A 182 -4.97 15.07 10.53
N ASP A 183 -4.86 13.97 11.25
CA ASP A 183 -4.99 13.94 12.72
C ASP A 183 -3.62 13.77 13.39
N LYS A 184 -2.98 14.90 13.70
CA LYS A 184 -1.66 14.97 14.34
C LYS A 184 -1.63 14.40 15.77
N ASN A 185 -2.78 14.02 16.32
CA ASN A 185 -2.92 13.57 17.70
C ASN A 185 -3.23 12.07 17.82
N ASN A 186 -3.08 11.29 16.75
CA ASN A 186 -3.33 9.85 16.83
C ASN A 186 -2.39 9.20 17.87
N PRO A 187 -2.91 8.70 19.01
CA PRO A 187 -2.10 8.22 20.13
C PRO A 187 -1.33 6.94 19.82
N ILE A 188 -1.67 6.25 18.73
CA ILE A 188 -1.05 4.99 18.31
C ILE A 188 0.26 5.26 17.54
N THR A 189 0.46 6.49 17.07
CA THR A 189 1.63 6.87 16.26
C THR A 189 2.95 6.64 16.99
N SER A 190 3.02 7.01 18.28
CA SER A 190 4.24 6.85 19.08
C SER A 190 4.65 5.40 19.27
N GLU A 191 3.66 4.50 19.37
CA GLU A 191 3.90 3.06 19.48
C GLU A 191 4.49 2.50 18.18
N LEU A 192 3.94 2.87 17.03
CA LEU A 192 4.37 2.39 15.70
C LEU A 192 5.81 2.74 15.36
N ILE A 193 6.29 3.92 15.78
CA ILE A 193 7.62 4.44 15.42
C ILE A 193 8.74 3.47 15.79
N SER A 194 8.65 2.83 16.96
CA SER A 194 9.72 1.99 17.49
C SER A 194 9.59 0.50 17.13
N GLN A 195 8.44 0.08 16.59
CA GLN A 195 8.13 -1.34 16.40
C GLN A 195 8.92 -1.99 15.27
N HIS A 196 9.24 -1.28 14.19
CA HIS A 196 10.12 -1.82 13.14
C HIS A 196 11.50 -2.16 13.72
N THR A 197 12.09 -1.24 14.49
CA THR A 197 13.37 -1.45 15.18
C THR A 197 13.30 -2.64 16.15
N ALA A 198 12.19 -2.80 16.89
CA ALA A 198 12.00 -3.94 17.78
C ALA A 198 11.96 -5.28 17.03
N ILE A 199 11.29 -5.35 15.88
CA ILE A 199 11.24 -6.54 15.02
C ILE A 199 12.65 -6.90 14.53
N VAL A 200 13.37 -5.92 13.97
CA VAL A 200 14.71 -6.16 13.42
C VAL A 200 15.69 -6.61 14.49
N ASN A 201 15.65 -5.99 15.68
CA ASN A 201 16.49 -6.41 16.80
C ASN A 201 16.18 -7.85 17.24
N ALA A 202 14.92 -8.26 17.29
CA ALA A 202 14.55 -9.63 17.63
C ALA A 202 15.06 -10.65 16.58
N ILE A 203 15.02 -10.29 15.29
CA ILE A 203 15.60 -11.10 14.21
C ILE A 203 17.13 -11.18 14.36
N LYS A 204 17.79 -10.03 14.56
CA LYS A 204 19.25 -9.91 14.67
C LYS A 204 19.83 -10.63 15.90
N LEU A 205 19.08 -10.68 16.99
CA LEU A 205 19.46 -11.37 18.22
C LEU A 205 19.07 -12.86 18.23
N HIS A 206 18.50 -13.38 17.13
CA HIS A 206 18.06 -14.77 17.01
C HIS A 206 17.05 -15.17 18.08
N LEU A 207 15.99 -14.36 18.25
CA LEU A 207 14.90 -14.58 19.19
C LEU A 207 13.58 -14.81 18.44
N PRO A 208 13.30 -16.02 17.93
CA PRO A 208 12.18 -16.29 17.03
C PRO A 208 10.82 -15.95 17.61
N GLU A 209 10.55 -16.36 18.84
CA GLU A 209 9.29 -16.10 19.53
C GLU A 209 9.09 -14.60 19.75
N LEU A 210 10.17 -13.87 20.04
CA LEU A 210 10.11 -12.42 20.21
C LEU A 210 9.87 -11.72 18.87
N ALA A 211 10.50 -12.18 17.79
CA ALA A 211 10.30 -11.62 16.45
C ALA A 211 8.86 -11.82 15.96
N GLU A 212 8.29 -13.01 16.21
CA GLU A 212 6.89 -13.32 15.91
C GLU A 212 5.96 -12.37 16.68
N LYS A 213 6.14 -12.25 17.99
CA LYS A 213 5.30 -11.38 18.84
C LYS A 213 5.45 -9.90 18.53
N ALA A 214 6.65 -9.43 18.24
CA ALA A 214 6.89 -8.04 17.84
C ALA A 214 6.14 -7.72 16.54
N MET A 215 6.17 -8.63 15.56
CA MET A 215 5.43 -8.46 14.31
C MET A 215 3.91 -8.54 14.50
N GLU A 216 3.40 -9.50 15.28
CA GLU A 216 1.96 -9.57 15.61
C GLU A 216 1.46 -8.26 16.24
N SER A 217 2.20 -7.75 17.23
CA SER A 217 1.89 -6.47 17.88
C SER A 217 1.90 -5.33 16.86
N HIS A 218 2.91 -5.28 16.00
CA HIS A 218 3.02 -4.23 14.99
C HIS A 218 1.86 -4.23 13.98
N ILE A 219 1.45 -5.39 13.49
CA ILE A 219 0.30 -5.51 12.58
C ILE A 219 -0.98 -5.08 13.30
N GLN A 220 -1.14 -5.42 14.58
CA GLN A 220 -2.28 -4.97 15.38
C GLN A 220 -2.29 -3.45 15.59
N SER A 221 -1.13 -2.84 15.86
CA SER A 221 -1.00 -1.39 16.01
C SER A 221 -1.26 -0.68 14.67
N CYS A 222 -0.82 -1.25 13.54
CA CYS A 222 -1.15 -0.75 12.21
C CYS A 222 -2.66 -0.80 11.94
N LEU A 223 -3.36 -1.88 12.33
CA LEU A 223 -4.81 -1.98 12.21
C LEU A 223 -5.51 -0.92 13.07
N ASN A 224 -5.09 -0.76 14.31
CA ASN A 224 -5.66 0.23 15.22
C ASN A 224 -5.45 1.66 14.69
N HIS A 225 -4.24 1.95 14.21
CA HIS A 225 -3.90 3.22 13.59
C HIS A 225 -4.75 3.48 12.33
N THR A 226 -4.90 2.47 11.47
CA THR A 226 -5.74 2.57 10.28
C THR A 226 -7.23 2.67 10.61
N ARG A 227 -7.67 2.29 11.81
CA ARG A 227 -9.08 2.42 12.25
C ARG A 227 -9.36 3.72 12.98
N TYR A 228 -8.32 4.45 13.38
CA TYR A 228 -8.48 5.69 14.12
C TYR A 228 -8.91 6.80 13.17
N PHE A 229 -10.19 7.19 13.27
CA PHE A 229 -10.73 8.35 12.56
C PHE A 229 -11.60 9.14 13.53
N THR A 230 -11.46 10.47 13.50
CA THR A 230 -12.48 11.36 14.06
C THR A 230 -13.67 11.40 13.08
N ASP A 231 -14.90 11.53 13.59
CA ASP A 231 -16.17 11.33 12.86
C ASP A 231 -16.33 12.05 11.48
N LYS A 232 -15.46 13.02 11.19
CA LYS A 232 -15.48 13.86 9.98
C LYS A 232 -14.76 13.26 8.76
N LEU A 233 -13.98 12.19 8.90
CA LEU A 233 -13.11 11.66 7.82
C LEU A 233 -13.05 10.11 7.79
N ASP A 234 -14.18 9.41 7.93
CA ASP A 234 -14.21 7.95 7.85
C ASP A 234 -14.12 7.47 6.37
N PRO A 235 -13.01 6.86 5.92
CA PRO A 235 -12.87 6.34 4.55
C PRO A 235 -13.77 5.13 4.26
N PHE A 236 -14.39 4.57 5.29
CA PHE A 236 -15.31 3.44 5.21
C PHE A 236 -16.77 3.86 5.30
N LYS A 237 -17.08 5.14 5.57
CA LYS A 237 -18.43 5.66 5.34
C LYS A 237 -18.63 5.65 3.83
N GLN A 238 -19.55 4.80 3.36
CA GLN A 238 -20.01 4.84 1.98
C GLN A 238 -20.42 6.29 1.66
N ILE A 239 -19.79 6.88 0.64
CA ILE A 239 -20.28 8.12 0.03
C ILE A 239 -21.53 7.79 -0.77
#